data_AF-A0A6S7K144-F1
#
_entry.id   AF-A0A6S7K144-F1
#
_cell.length_a   1.000
_cell.length_b   1.000
_cell.length_c   1.000
_cell.angle_alpha   90.00
_cell.angle_beta   90.00
_cell.angle_gamma   90.00
#
_symmetry.space_group_name_H-M   'P 1'
#
loop_
_entity.id
_entity.type
_entity.pdbx_description
1 polymer ?
#
loop_
_entity_poly.entity_id
_entity_poly.type
_entity_poly.pdbx_seq_one_letter_code
_entity_poly.pdbx_strand_id
1 'polypeptide(L)'
;MAEYLEQNIEDVKNYVQKNYTYRQISDIFKQHFPGVSRGFSERNIRLFCSKHGIRKLDNFEVDTIIQQSISELSKFIDDNKLLSSTISAYRKGQSTTTVMQAIRDDITKAMSRGEVTMMIFADFSKAFDTIRFKNLISKMSKLGFCKDFLTWTLNYVSHRK
;
A
#
# COMPACT_ATOMS: atom_id res chain seq x y z
N MET A 1 -31.60 -18.83 12.25
CA MET A 1 -30.74 -19.29 11.12
C MET A 1 -29.97 -18.13 10.53
N ALA A 2 -30.63 -17.18 9.85
CA ALA A 2 -30.00 -15.91 9.45
C ALA A 2 -29.54 -15.12 10.68
N GLU A 3 -30.34 -15.12 11.75
CA GLU A 3 -30.09 -14.37 12.99
C GLU A 3 -28.71 -14.58 13.63
N TYR A 4 -28.15 -15.80 13.61
CA TYR A 4 -26.81 -16.06 14.14
C TYR A 4 -25.69 -15.47 13.27
N LEU A 5 -25.82 -15.54 11.94
CA LEU A 5 -24.85 -14.91 11.04
C LEU A 5 -24.99 -13.39 11.06
N GLU A 6 -26.21 -12.86 11.18
CA GLU A 6 -26.49 -11.44 11.33
C GLU A 6 -25.88 -10.88 12.63
N GLN A 7 -26.06 -11.59 13.76
CA GLN A 7 -25.46 -11.21 15.05
C GLN A 7 -23.92 -11.25 15.04
N ASN A 8 -23.31 -12.05 14.15
CA ASN A 8 -21.86 -12.22 14.05
C ASN A 8 -21.33 -11.78 12.67
N ILE A 9 -21.99 -10.82 12.02
CA ILE A 9 -21.65 -10.38 10.66
C ILE A 9 -20.20 -9.86 10.57
N GLU A 10 -19.70 -9.22 11.63
CA GLU A 10 -18.36 -8.67 11.68
C GLU A 10 -17.28 -9.76 11.77
N ASP A 11 -17.57 -10.86 12.45
CA ASP A 11 -16.69 -12.03 12.46
C ASP A 11 -16.62 -12.67 11.07
N VAL A 12 -17.76 -12.81 10.39
CA VAL A 12 -17.80 -13.32 9.01
C VAL A 12 -16.97 -12.44 8.08
N LYS A 13 -17.11 -11.11 8.16
CA LYS A 13 -16.27 -10.17 7.41
C LYS A 13 -14.79 -10.35 7.71
N ASN A 14 -14.43 -10.40 8.99
CA ASN A 14 -13.05 -10.58 9.45
C ASN A 14 -12.45 -11.89 8.91
N TYR A 15 -13.20 -12.99 8.91
CA TYR A 15 -12.72 -14.26 8.34
C TYR A 15 -12.51 -14.19 6.83
N VAL A 16 -13.46 -13.60 6.09
CA VAL A 16 -13.33 -13.42 4.63
C VAL A 16 -12.11 -12.54 4.30
N GLN A 17 -11.89 -11.46 5.04
CA GLN A 17 -10.72 -10.59 4.89
C GLN A 17 -9.40 -11.30 5.25
N LYS A 18 -9.40 -12.20 6.24
CA LYS A 18 -8.25 -13.04 6.62
C LYS A 18 -8.02 -14.26 5.73
N ASN A 19 -8.61 -14.28 4.53
CA ASN A 19 -8.48 -15.36 3.55
C ASN A 19 -9.08 -16.73 3.93
N TYR A 20 -9.97 -16.80 4.91
CA TYR A 20 -10.69 -18.05 5.18
C TYR A 20 -11.65 -18.39 4.05
N THR A 21 -11.70 -19.66 3.67
CA THR A 21 -12.69 -20.20 2.75
C THR A 21 -14.06 -20.28 3.42
N TYR A 22 -15.15 -20.25 2.64
CA TYR A 22 -16.49 -20.43 3.20
C TYR A 22 -16.67 -21.77 3.93
N ARG A 23 -15.90 -22.80 3.55
CA ARG A 23 -15.85 -24.07 4.26
C ARG A 23 -15.25 -23.92 5.65
N GLN A 24 -14.08 -23.29 5.76
CA GLN A 24 -13.45 -23.03 7.05
C GLN A 24 -14.33 -22.17 7.96
N ILE A 25 -14.99 -21.15 7.40
CA ILE A 25 -15.94 -20.30 8.15
C ILE A 25 -17.13 -21.15 8.64
N SER A 26 -17.68 -22.01 7.79
CA SER A 26 -18.72 -22.98 8.16
C SER A 26 -18.30 -23.82 9.36
N ASP A 27 -17.07 -24.37 9.33
CA ASP A 27 -16.58 -25.27 10.37
C ASP A 27 -16.33 -24.54 11.69
N ILE A 28 -15.80 -23.32 11.64
CA ILE A 28 -15.64 -22.43 12.80
C ILE A 28 -17.00 -22.16 13.46
N PHE A 29 -18.02 -21.79 12.69
CA PHE A 29 -19.34 -21.47 13.25
C PHE A 29 -20.03 -22.71 13.84
N LYS A 30 -19.87 -23.89 13.23
CA LYS A 30 -20.39 -25.15 13.82
C LYS A 30 -19.73 -25.49 15.15
N GLN A 31 -18.44 -25.20 15.31
CA GLN A 31 -17.71 -25.42 16.56
C GLN A 31 -18.13 -24.43 17.65
N HIS A 32 -18.32 -23.16 17.30
CA HIS A 32 -18.73 -22.12 18.26
C HIS A 32 -20.20 -22.28 18.70
N PHE A 33 -21.05 -22.87 17.85
CA PHE A 33 -22.48 -23.03 18.11
C PHE A 33 -22.92 -24.49 17.91
N PRO A 34 -22.47 -25.43 18.77
CA PRO A 34 -22.70 -26.86 18.59
C PRO A 34 -24.18 -27.27 18.69
N GLY A 35 -25.03 -26.45 19.33
CA GLY A 35 -26.48 -26.66 19.41
C GLY A 35 -27.24 -26.27 18.13
N VAL A 36 -26.58 -25.66 17.16
CA VAL A 36 -27.19 -25.15 15.92
C VAL A 36 -26.83 -26.07 14.76
N SER A 37 -27.69 -27.05 14.50
CA SER A 37 -27.44 -28.12 13.50
C SER A 37 -27.66 -27.70 12.05
N ARG A 38 -28.41 -26.60 11.83
CA ARG A 38 -28.72 -26.08 10.50
C ARG A 38 -28.18 -24.65 10.39
N GLY A 39 -27.83 -24.19 9.19
CA GLY A 39 -27.61 -22.76 8.94
C GLY A 39 -26.18 -22.40 8.58
N PHE A 40 -25.21 -23.13 9.10
CA PHE A 40 -23.78 -22.91 8.83
C PHE A 40 -23.22 -23.82 7.74
N SER A 41 -24.03 -24.19 6.73
CA SER A 41 -23.47 -24.87 5.56
C SER A 41 -22.61 -23.90 4.75
N GLU A 42 -21.59 -24.39 4.05
CA GLU A 42 -20.77 -23.57 3.16
C GLU A 42 -21.62 -22.76 2.17
N ARG A 43 -22.68 -23.38 1.62
CA ARG A 43 -23.64 -22.71 0.74
C ARG A 43 -24.32 -21.52 1.44
N ASN A 44 -24.74 -21.69 2.69
CA ASN A 44 -25.42 -20.63 3.43
C ASN A 44 -24.45 -19.49 3.78
N ILE A 45 -23.21 -19.80 4.17
CA ILE A 45 -22.16 -18.78 4.38
C ILE A 45 -21.95 -17.99 3.08
N ARG A 46 -21.80 -18.67 1.94
CA ARG A 46 -21.64 -18.01 0.63
C ARG A 46 -22.82 -17.10 0.27
N LEU A 47 -24.05 -17.58 0.46
CA LEU A 47 -25.27 -16.81 0.19
C LEU A 47 -25.39 -15.59 1.12
N PHE A 48 -25.07 -15.77 2.41
CA PHE A 48 -25.01 -14.68 3.38
C PHE A 48 -23.98 -13.63 2.96
N CYS A 49 -22.75 -14.04 2.68
CA CYS A 49 -21.70 -13.15 2.20
C CYS A 49 -22.13 -12.37 0.95
N SER A 50 -22.72 -13.06 -0.04
CA SER A 50 -23.23 -12.43 -1.26
C SER A 50 -24.34 -11.41 -0.98
N LYS A 51 -25.28 -11.73 -0.09
CA LYS A 51 -26.41 -10.85 0.28
C LYS A 51 -25.93 -9.57 0.97
N HIS A 52 -24.88 -9.67 1.79
CA HIS A 52 -24.34 -8.55 2.57
C HIS A 52 -23.12 -7.87 1.92
N GLY A 53 -22.79 -8.23 0.67
CA GLY A 53 -21.62 -7.67 -0.04
C GLY A 53 -20.28 -8.03 0.60
N ILE A 54 -20.24 -9.06 1.46
CA ILE A 54 -19.01 -9.52 2.12
C ILE A 54 -18.23 -10.35 1.11
N ARG A 55 -17.25 -9.72 0.48
CA ARG A 55 -16.31 -10.39 -0.41
C ARG A 55 -14.94 -9.78 -0.28
N LYS A 56 -13.95 -10.48 -0.79
CA LYS A 56 -12.66 -9.87 -1.06
C LYS A 56 -12.80 -8.95 -2.26
N LEU A 57 -12.07 -7.85 -2.21
CA LEU A 57 -11.77 -7.08 -3.40
C LEU A 57 -10.93 -7.96 -4.33
N ASP A 58 -11.23 -7.90 -5.62
CA ASP A 58 -10.37 -8.52 -6.61
C ASP A 58 -9.10 -7.67 -6.82
N ASN A 59 -8.12 -8.21 -7.56
CA ASN A 59 -6.86 -7.52 -7.79
C ASN A 59 -7.04 -6.19 -8.54
N PHE A 60 -8.04 -6.09 -9.41
CA PHE A 60 -8.29 -4.88 -10.19
C PHE A 60 -8.83 -3.75 -9.29
N GLU A 61 -9.73 -4.08 -8.36
CA GLU A 61 -10.24 -3.14 -7.38
C GLU A 61 -9.15 -2.68 -6.41
N VAL A 62 -8.33 -3.62 -5.93
CA VAL A 62 -7.18 -3.30 -5.07
C VAL A 62 -6.20 -2.37 -5.81
N ASP A 63 -5.86 -2.69 -7.06
CA ASP A 63 -4.96 -1.86 -7.87
C ASP A 63 -5.54 -0.47 -8.12
N THR A 64 -6.85 -0.37 -8.36
CA THR A 64 -7.54 0.91 -8.54
C THR A 64 -7.42 1.79 -7.29
N ILE A 65 -7.63 1.21 -6.09
CA ILE A 65 -7.49 1.92 -4.82
C ILE A 65 -6.04 2.35 -4.59
N ILE A 66 -5.07 1.49 -4.90
CA ILE A 66 -3.64 1.82 -4.79
C ILE A 66 -3.28 2.97 -5.74
N GLN A 67 -3.73 2.93 -6.99
CA GLN A 67 -3.47 4.01 -7.96
C GLN A 67 -4.06 5.35 -7.51
N GLN A 68 -5.29 5.34 -6.99
CA GLN A 68 -5.90 6.55 -6.41
C GLN A 68 -5.07 7.09 -5.23
N SER A 69 -4.67 6.21 -4.31
CA SER A 69 -3.83 6.58 -3.16
C SER A 69 -2.48 7.16 -3.58
N ILE A 70 -1.84 6.62 -4.62
CA ILE A 70 -0.57 7.12 -5.16
C ILE A 70 -0.75 8.50 -5.80
N SER A 71 -1.88 8.74 -6.47
CA SER A 71 -2.21 10.04 -7.07
C SER A 71 -2.33 11.13 -5.99
N GLU A 72 -3.08 10.84 -4.92
CA GLU A 72 -3.24 11.76 -3.78
C GLU A 72 -1.91 12.00 -3.06
N LEU A 73 -1.12 10.94 -2.85
CA LEU A 73 0.22 11.02 -2.29
C LEU A 73 1.13 11.93 -3.12
N SER A 74 1.15 11.75 -4.44
CA SER A 74 1.95 12.57 -5.36
C SER A 74 1.54 14.04 -5.27
N LYS A 75 0.24 14.31 -5.25
CA LYS A 75 -0.29 15.67 -5.12
C LYS A 75 0.15 16.30 -3.80
N PHE A 76 0.01 15.59 -2.67
CA PHE A 76 0.44 16.08 -1.37
C PHE A 76 1.94 16.41 -1.34
N ILE A 77 2.76 15.52 -1.91
CA ILE A 77 4.22 15.72 -1.99
C ILE A 77 4.57 16.97 -2.80
N ASP A 78 3.93 17.17 -3.96
CA ASP A 78 4.20 18.31 -4.83
C ASP A 78 3.66 19.62 -4.24
N ASP A 79 2.43 19.64 -3.71
CA ASP A 79 1.80 20.81 -3.09
C ASP A 79 2.63 21.33 -1.90
N ASN A 80 3.24 20.42 -1.13
CA ASN A 80 4.09 20.75 0.02
C ASN A 80 5.58 20.82 -0.32
N LYS A 81 5.98 20.63 -1.58
CA LYS A 81 7.38 20.66 -2.05
C LYS A 81 8.31 19.78 -1.21
N LEU A 82 7.86 18.57 -0.87
CA LEU A 82 8.57 17.69 0.07
C LEU A 82 9.83 17.04 -0.52
N LEU A 83 9.96 17.03 -1.86
CA LEU A 83 11.13 16.49 -2.56
C LEU A 83 12.02 17.61 -3.09
N SER A 84 13.33 17.36 -3.07
CA SER A 84 14.32 18.24 -3.70
C SER A 84 14.02 18.44 -5.18
N SER A 85 14.27 19.64 -5.70
CA SER A 85 14.22 19.94 -7.13
C SER A 85 15.21 19.11 -7.96
N THR A 86 16.27 18.60 -7.34
CA THR A 86 17.27 17.72 -7.98
C THR A 86 16.81 16.27 -8.15
N ILE A 87 15.69 15.87 -7.53
CA ILE A 87 15.12 14.54 -7.71
C ILE A 87 14.18 14.58 -8.91
N SER A 88 14.52 13.85 -9.97
CA SER A 88 13.65 13.64 -11.13
C SER A 88 12.98 12.27 -11.15
N ALA A 89 13.48 11.30 -10.39
CA ALA A 89 12.90 9.96 -10.34
C ALA A 89 11.48 10.00 -9.75
N TYR A 90 10.57 9.22 -10.34
CA TYR A 90 9.18 9.06 -9.89
C TYR A 90 8.37 10.37 -9.77
N ARG A 91 8.75 11.42 -10.51
CA ARG A 91 8.01 12.69 -10.55
C ARG A 91 7.31 12.88 -11.88
N LYS A 92 6.10 13.44 -11.82
CA LYS A 92 5.34 13.77 -13.03
C LYS A 92 6.12 14.80 -13.88
N GLY A 93 6.22 14.53 -15.17
CA GLY A 93 6.91 15.41 -16.13
C GLY A 93 8.44 15.40 -16.02
N GLN A 94 9.01 14.47 -15.24
CA GLN A 94 10.44 14.28 -15.11
C GLN A 94 10.82 12.89 -15.63
N SER A 95 12.05 12.77 -16.16
CA SER A 95 12.58 11.50 -16.66
C SER A 95 14.08 11.44 -16.43
N THR A 96 14.69 10.30 -16.77
CA THR A 96 16.14 10.14 -16.81
C THR A 96 16.81 11.13 -17.77
N THR A 97 16.13 11.54 -18.84
CA THR A 97 16.68 12.53 -19.78
C THR A 97 16.78 13.91 -19.15
N THR A 98 15.84 14.28 -18.30
CA THR A 98 15.89 15.56 -17.57
C THR A 98 17.09 15.62 -16.62
N VAL A 99 17.38 14.51 -15.91
CA VAL A 99 18.58 14.41 -15.06
C VAL A 99 19.85 14.51 -15.88
N MET A 100 19.93 13.75 -16.96
CA MET A 100 21.12 13.72 -17.81
C MET A 100 21.38 15.09 -18.46
N GLN A 101 20.33 15.80 -18.87
CA GLN A 101 20.44 17.18 -19.37
C GLN A 101 20.96 18.13 -18.31
N ALA A 102 20.40 18.09 -17.09
CA ALA A 102 20.88 18.93 -15.99
C ALA A 102 22.36 18.70 -15.67
N ILE A 103 22.77 17.42 -15.58
CA ILE A 103 24.17 17.03 -15.35
C ILE A 103 25.07 17.55 -16.49
N ARG A 104 24.66 17.37 -17.75
CA ARG A 104 25.42 17.85 -18.91
C ARG A 104 25.59 19.37 -18.88
N ASP A 105 24.53 20.10 -18.55
CA ASP A 105 24.55 21.57 -18.49
C ASP A 105 25.51 22.04 -17.39
N ASP A 106 25.50 21.39 -16.22
CA ASP A 106 26.39 21.72 -15.11
C ASP A 106 27.86 21.48 -15.47
N ILE A 107 28.18 20.35 -16.11
CA ILE A 107 29.54 20.06 -16.63
C ILE A 107 29.96 21.11 -17.66
N THR A 108 29.09 21.41 -18.62
CA THR A 108 29.41 22.37 -19.71
C THR A 108 29.69 23.77 -19.15
N LYS A 109 28.91 24.19 -18.15
CA LYS A 109 29.13 25.47 -17.46
C LYS A 109 30.42 25.49 -16.65
N ALA A 110 30.79 24.38 -15.99
CA ALA A 110 32.06 24.30 -15.26
C ALA A 110 33.25 24.34 -16.22
N MET A 111 33.16 23.62 -17.34
CA MET A 111 34.18 23.64 -18.40
C MET A 111 34.38 25.05 -18.99
N SER A 112 33.31 25.81 -19.23
CA SER A 112 33.45 27.17 -19.76
C SER A 112 34.10 28.15 -18.78
N ARG A 113 34.08 27.84 -17.47
CA ARG A 113 34.79 28.58 -16.43
C ARG A 113 36.23 28.09 -16.20
N GLY A 114 36.67 27.05 -16.92
CA GLY A 114 38.00 26.46 -16.72
C GLY A 114 38.12 25.65 -15.42
N GLU A 115 37.00 25.19 -14.85
CA GLU A 115 36.98 24.42 -13.61
C GLU A 115 37.27 22.94 -13.84
N VAL A 116 37.91 22.29 -12.86
CA VAL A 116 38.04 20.84 -12.81
C VAL A 116 36.72 20.25 -12.30
N THR A 117 36.10 19.38 -13.11
CA THR A 117 34.82 18.74 -12.76
C THR A 117 35.04 17.28 -12.36
N MET A 118 34.45 16.86 -11.24
CA MET A 118 34.44 15.47 -10.77
C MET A 118 32.99 15.00 -10.58
N MET A 119 32.70 13.77 -10.98
CA MET A 119 31.39 13.15 -10.80
C MET A 119 31.51 11.88 -9.97
N ILE A 120 30.62 11.72 -8.98
CA ILE A 120 30.55 10.55 -8.12
C ILE A 120 29.21 9.86 -8.34
N PHE A 121 29.26 8.61 -8.77
CA PHE A 121 28.07 7.75 -8.86
C PHE A 121 28.00 6.86 -7.62
N ALA A 122 26.86 6.89 -6.94
CA ALA A 122 26.58 6.04 -5.79
C ALA A 122 25.28 5.27 -6.06
N ASP A 123 25.27 3.98 -5.71
CA ASP A 123 24.11 3.12 -5.84
C ASP A 123 23.91 2.29 -4.56
N PHE A 124 22.64 2.06 -4.21
CA PHE A 124 22.27 1.27 -3.04
C PHE A 124 21.97 -0.17 -3.44
N SER A 125 22.78 -1.12 -2.98
CA SER A 125 22.47 -2.54 -3.14
C SER A 125 21.15 -2.89 -2.46
N LYS A 126 20.19 -3.43 -3.23
CA LYS A 126 18.88 -3.83 -2.73
C LYS A 126 18.18 -2.71 -1.94
N ALA A 127 18.07 -1.53 -2.54
CA ALA A 127 17.54 -0.34 -1.88
C ALA A 127 16.21 -0.56 -1.16
N PHE A 128 15.27 -1.32 -1.73
CA PHE A 128 13.98 -1.59 -1.09
C PHE A 128 14.08 -2.61 0.06
N ASP A 129 14.91 -3.64 -0.07
CA ASP A 129 15.09 -4.67 0.97
C ASP A 129 15.86 -4.13 2.19
N THR A 130 16.62 -3.05 2.01
CA THR A 130 17.44 -2.44 3.08
C THR A 130 16.74 -1.32 3.85
N ILE A 131 15.54 -0.91 3.43
CA ILE A 131 14.77 0.13 4.13
C ILE A 131 14.30 -0.40 5.49
N ARG A 132 14.73 0.28 6.56
CA ARG A 132 14.17 0.05 7.90
C ARG A 132 12.80 0.73 8.00
N PHE A 133 11.72 -0.04 8.05
CA PHE A 133 10.35 0.48 8.07
C PHE A 133 10.08 1.47 9.21
N LYS A 134 10.67 1.28 10.41
CA LYS A 134 10.57 2.26 11.51
C LYS A 134 11.09 3.65 11.11
N ASN A 135 12.21 3.70 10.37
CA ASN A 135 12.80 4.95 9.91
C ASN A 135 11.95 5.58 8.79
N LEU A 136 11.40 4.76 7.89
CA LEU A 136 10.48 5.23 6.85
C LEU A 136 9.26 5.91 7.47
N ILE A 137 8.56 5.24 8.39
CA ILE A 137 7.37 5.78 9.07
C ILE A 137 7.72 7.04 9.88
N SER A 138 8.84 7.04 10.60
CA SER A 138 9.30 8.24 11.34
C SER A 138 9.58 9.42 10.40
N LYS A 139 10.20 9.18 9.24
CA LYS A 139 10.47 10.22 8.26
C LYS A 139 9.18 10.76 7.66
N MET A 140 8.23 9.89 7.29
CA MET A 140 6.92 10.29 6.79
C MET A 140 6.14 11.10 7.84
N SER A 141 6.15 10.68 9.11
CA SER A 141 5.53 11.47 10.18
C SER A 141 6.11 12.88 10.29
N LYS A 142 7.45 13.03 10.20
CA LYS A 142 8.11 14.34 10.20
C LYS A 142 7.80 15.19 8.97
N LEU A 143 7.44 14.56 7.85
CA LEU A 143 7.01 15.22 6.61
C LEU A 143 5.52 15.62 6.61
N GLY A 144 4.80 15.38 7.72
CA GLY A 144 3.42 15.84 7.88
C GLY A 144 2.35 14.86 7.39
N PHE A 145 2.70 13.60 7.13
CA PHE A 145 1.72 12.58 6.76
C PHE A 145 0.75 12.26 7.92
N CYS A 146 -0.54 12.09 7.60
CA CYS A 146 -1.57 11.82 8.61
C CYS A 146 -1.43 10.43 9.23
N LYS A 147 -1.93 10.28 10.46
CA LYS A 147 -1.81 9.04 11.25
C LYS A 147 -2.42 7.82 10.55
N ASP A 148 -3.56 8.00 9.87
CA ASP A 148 -4.25 6.90 9.20
C ASP A 148 -3.44 6.38 8.01
N PHE A 149 -2.86 7.28 7.20
CA PHE A 149 -1.96 6.90 6.10
C PHE A 149 -0.67 6.23 6.59
N LEU A 150 -0.10 6.71 7.69
CA LEU A 150 1.07 6.08 8.32
C LEU A 150 0.75 4.67 8.83
N THR A 151 -0.44 4.49 9.44
CA THR A 151 -0.90 3.18 9.93
C THR A 151 -1.14 2.23 8.77
N TRP A 152 -1.79 2.69 7.71
CA TRP A 152 -1.99 1.92 6.48
C TRP A 152 -0.66 1.51 5.84
N THR A 153 0.27 2.45 5.71
CA THR A 153 1.61 2.19 5.16
C THR A 153 2.36 1.17 5.99
N LEU A 154 2.35 1.31 7.32
CA LEU A 154 2.99 0.36 8.23
C LEU A 154 2.40 -1.04 8.07
N ASN A 155 1.08 -1.17 8.03
CA ASN A 155 0.43 -2.46 7.82
C ASN A 155 0.80 -3.06 6.46
N TYR A 156 0.80 -2.25 5.40
CA TYR A 156 1.15 -2.68 4.05
C TYR A 156 2.59 -3.22 3.97
N VAL A 157 3.56 -2.51 4.54
CA VAL A 157 4.98 -2.92 4.46
C VAL A 157 5.32 -4.04 5.45
N SER A 158 4.66 -4.12 6.61
CA SER A 158 4.93 -5.16 7.62
C SER A 158 4.55 -6.57 7.16
N HIS A 159 3.60 -6.67 6.22
CA HIS A 159 3.15 -7.93 5.65
C HIS A 159 3.86 -8.31 4.34
N ARG A 160 4.84 -7.49 3.92
CA ARG A 160 5.70 -7.78 2.76
C ARG A 160 7.10 -8.13 3.28
N LYS A 161 7.44 -9.41 3.20
CA LYS A 161 8.81 -9.91 3.32
C LYS A 161 9.26 -10.41 1.95
#